data_AF-A0A943JQY7-F1
#
_entry.id   AF-A0A943JQY7-F1
#
_cell.length_a   1.000
_cell.length_b   1.000
_cell.length_c   1.000
_cell.angle_alpha   90.00
_cell.angle_beta   90.00
_cell.angle_gamma   90.00
#
_symmetry.space_group_name_H-M   'P 1'
#
loop_
_entity.id
_entity.type
_entity.pdbx_description
1 polymer ?
#
loop_
_entity_poly.entity_id
_entity_poly.type
_entity_poly.pdbx_seq_one_letter_code
_entity_poly.pdbx_strand_id
1 'polypeptide(L)'
;MLNKLWPGFIIISFIYAVFKFNMNELNNAIFESCKQTVEMILSFIGVMCMWNGVMEIIKETTLINKITKCLSPLMKFLFPDIKRENKAYKEISMNIVANLLGLGNAATPLGLKAIKTLQEENSNKEELSDSMIMFIVLNTISIQLIPTTVIAIRSSLRFEQSF
;
A
#
# COMPACT_ATOMS: atom_id res chain seq x y z
N MET A 1 9.98 13.62 11.69
CA MET A 1 11.13 12.68 11.80
C MET A 1 11.82 12.48 10.45
N LEU A 2 11.07 12.14 9.38
CA LEU A 2 11.64 11.89 8.05
C LEU A 2 12.36 13.11 7.42
N ASN A 3 11.84 14.33 7.62
CA ASN A 3 12.48 15.57 7.15
C ASN A 3 13.86 15.84 7.78
N LYS A 4 14.23 15.14 8.85
CA LYS A 4 15.56 15.23 9.46
C LYS A 4 16.45 14.04 9.08
N LEU A 5 15.87 12.86 8.93
CA LEU A 5 16.58 11.63 8.56
C LEU A 5 17.15 11.67 7.13
N TRP A 6 16.34 12.10 6.14
CA TRP A 6 16.77 12.12 4.74
C TRP A 6 17.99 13.02 4.49
N PRO A 7 18.00 14.29 4.95
CA PRO A 7 19.21 15.12 4.84
C PRO A 7 20.40 14.50 5.57
N GLY A 8 20.16 13.87 6.73
CA GLY A 8 21.21 13.19 7.50
C GLY A 8 21.93 12.11 6.69
N PHE A 9 21.19 11.21 6.03
CA PHE A 9 21.78 10.17 5.19
C PHE A 9 22.56 10.74 4.00
N ILE A 10 22.05 11.79 3.37
CA ILE A 10 22.73 12.45 2.23
C ILE A 10 24.05 13.09 2.69
N ILE A 11 24.04 13.80 3.81
CA ILE A 11 25.24 14.45 4.37
C ILE A 11 26.30 13.39 4.74
N ILE A 12 25.90 12.31 5.41
CA ILE A 12 26.81 11.22 5.80
C ILE A 12 27.43 10.57 4.55
N SER A 13 26.62 10.29 3.53
CA SER A 13 27.09 9.72 2.25
C SER A 13 28.09 10.65 1.55
N PHE A 14 27.79 11.95 1.51
CA PHE A 14 28.69 12.95 0.92
C PHE A 14 30.02 13.04 1.66
N ILE A 15 29.99 13.12 3.00
CA ILE A 15 31.20 13.16 3.83
C ILE A 15 32.06 11.91 3.58
N TYR A 16 31.43 10.73 3.55
CA TYR A 16 32.11 9.47 3.28
C TYR A 16 32.80 9.45 1.90
N ALA A 17 32.11 9.92 0.85
CA ALA A 17 32.66 10.00 -0.49
C ALA A 17 33.88 10.95 -0.58
N VAL A 18 33.84 12.07 0.13
CA VAL A 18 34.96 13.02 0.21
C VAL A 18 36.18 12.38 0.87
N PHE A 19 36.01 11.70 2.01
CA PHE A 19 37.12 11.02 2.71
C PHE A 19 37.73 9.87 1.90
N LYS A 20 36.93 9.19 1.07
CA LYS A 20 37.39 8.12 0.18
C LYS A 20 37.91 8.60 -1.17
N PHE A 21 37.88 9.91 -1.44
CA PHE A 21 38.20 10.50 -2.75
C PHE A 21 37.39 9.89 -3.91
N ASN A 22 36.18 9.41 -3.64
CA ASN A 22 35.35 8.67 -4.60
C ASN A 22 34.11 9.47 -5.04
N MET A 23 34.32 10.75 -5.35
CA MET A 23 33.24 11.67 -5.74
C MET A 23 32.60 11.28 -7.09
N ASN A 24 33.34 10.57 -7.94
CA ASN A 24 32.82 10.08 -9.22
C ASN A 24 31.79 8.96 -9.03
N GLU A 25 32.02 8.00 -8.13
CA GLU A 25 31.02 7.00 -7.80
C GLU A 25 29.77 7.62 -7.15
N LEU A 26 29.94 8.61 -6.28
CA LEU A 26 28.80 9.33 -5.71
C LEU A 26 27.94 9.96 -6.81
N ASN A 27 28.57 10.64 -7.77
CA ASN A 27 27.85 11.28 -8.87
C ASN A 27 27.13 10.25 -9.76
N ASN A 28 27.81 9.16 -10.12
CA ASN A 28 27.21 8.07 -10.89
C ASN A 28 26.02 7.44 -10.15
N ALA A 29 26.16 7.18 -8.85
CA ALA A 29 25.09 6.63 -8.03
C ALA A 29 23.85 7.55 -7.99
N ILE A 30 24.04 8.87 -7.96
CA ILE A 30 22.93 9.84 -8.03
C ILE A 30 22.20 9.71 -9.37
N PHE A 31 22.92 9.76 -10.50
CA PHE A 31 22.32 9.68 -11.83
C PHE A 31 21.65 8.32 -12.09
N GLU A 32 22.28 7.24 -11.65
CA GLU A 32 21.72 5.89 -11.77
C GLU A 32 20.46 5.73 -10.93
N SER A 33 20.46 6.24 -9.69
CA SER A 33 19.27 6.25 -8.84
C SER A 33 18.13 7.05 -9.47
N CYS A 34 18.42 8.20 -10.09
CA CYS A 34 17.42 8.99 -10.83
C CYS A 34 16.81 8.19 -11.99
N LYS A 35 17.66 7.53 -12.80
CA LYS A 35 17.20 6.69 -13.92
C LYS A 35 16.33 5.54 -13.44
N GLN A 36 16.81 4.77 -12.46
CA GLN A 36 16.06 3.66 -11.87
C GLN A 36 14.72 4.13 -11.28
N THR A 37 14.69 5.31 -10.64
CA THR A 37 13.47 5.89 -10.10
C THR A 37 12.46 6.21 -11.21
N VAL A 38 12.91 6.79 -12.33
CA VAL A 38 12.03 7.09 -13.47
C VAL A 38 11.46 5.81 -14.08
N GLU A 39 12.30 4.80 -14.31
CA GLU A 39 11.87 3.49 -14.83
C GLU A 39 10.85 2.82 -13.89
N MET A 40 11.12 2.87 -12.58
CA MET A 40 10.23 2.35 -11.55
C MET A 40 8.87 3.07 -11.54
N ILE A 41 8.86 4.41 -11.60
CA ILE A 41 7.63 5.20 -11.63
C ILE A 41 6.79 4.87 -12.87
N LEU A 42 7.42 4.78 -14.05
CA LEU A 42 6.73 4.42 -15.29
C LEU A 42 6.08 3.04 -15.22
N SER A 43 6.80 2.05 -14.67
CA SER A 43 6.27 0.71 -14.44
C SER A 43 5.08 0.73 -13.47
N PHE A 44 5.20 1.44 -12.35
CA PHE A 44 4.13 1.54 -11.36
C PHE A 44 2.89 2.26 -11.89
N ILE A 45 3.04 3.31 -12.70
CA ILE A 45 1.91 4.04 -13.27
C ILE A 45 1.02 3.09 -14.09
N GLY A 46 1.60 2.26 -14.96
CA GLY A 46 0.83 1.32 -15.77
C GLY A 46 0.02 0.34 -14.91
N VAL A 47 0.68 -0.28 -13.93
CA VAL A 47 0.07 -1.24 -13.01
C VAL A 47 -1.01 -0.57 -12.13
N MET A 48 -0.75 0.62 -11.60
CA MET A 48 -1.71 1.36 -10.79
C MET A 48 -2.94 1.79 -11.61
N CYS A 49 -2.74 2.29 -12.83
CA CYS A 49 -3.85 2.66 -13.72
C CYS A 49 -4.76 1.47 -14.02
N MET A 50 -4.18 0.31 -14.33
CA MET A 50 -4.93 -0.93 -14.55
C MET A 50 -5.76 -1.30 -13.32
N TRP A 51 -5.14 -1.40 -12.14
CA TRP A 51 -5.83 -1.84 -10.93
C TRP A 51 -6.87 -0.83 -10.42
N ASN A 52 -6.57 0.48 -10.51
CA ASN A 52 -7.54 1.51 -10.17
C ASN A 52 -8.74 1.48 -11.12
N GLY A 53 -8.52 1.26 -12.42
CA GLY A 53 -9.61 1.10 -13.39
C GLY A 53 -10.50 -0.10 -13.08
N VAL A 54 -9.91 -1.27 -12.81
CA VAL A 54 -10.65 -2.48 -12.37
C VAL A 54 -11.44 -2.19 -11.10
N MET A 55 -10.83 -1.51 -10.13
CA MET A 55 -11.49 -1.19 -8.87
C MET A 55 -12.66 -0.22 -9.04
N GLU A 56 -12.57 0.72 -9.97
CA GLU A 56 -13.66 1.64 -10.30
C GLU A 56 -14.85 0.89 -10.93
N ILE A 57 -14.57 -0.06 -11.84
CA ILE A 57 -15.62 -0.94 -12.38
C ILE A 57 -16.29 -1.73 -11.26
N ILE A 58 -15.51 -2.30 -10.32
CA ILE A 58 -16.05 -3.05 -9.18
C ILE A 58 -16.94 -2.17 -8.28
N LYS A 59 -16.58 -0.89 -8.06
CA LYS A 59 -17.40 0.06 -7.28
C LYS A 59 -18.78 0.30 -7.90
N GLU A 60 -18.82 0.44 -9.22
CA GLU A 60 -20.06 0.69 -9.97
C GLU A 60 -20.94 -0.57 -10.09
N THR A 61 -20.39 -1.75 -9.78
CA THR A 61 -21.14 -3.01 -9.77
C THR A 61 -21.72 -3.33 -8.38
N THR A 62 -22.75 -4.17 -8.34
CA THR A 62 -23.26 -4.74 -7.07
C THR A 62 -22.32 -5.77 -6.43
N LEU A 63 -21.20 -6.09 -7.07
CA LEU A 63 -20.23 -7.07 -6.59
C LEU A 63 -19.63 -6.64 -5.25
N ILE A 64 -19.29 -5.35 -5.10
CA ILE A 64 -18.73 -4.82 -3.86
C ILE A 64 -19.72 -4.99 -2.69
N ASN A 65 -21.02 -4.81 -2.93
CA ASN A 65 -22.07 -4.98 -1.91
C ASN A 65 -22.23 -6.44 -1.51
N LYS A 66 -22.14 -7.38 -2.48
CA LYS A 66 -22.17 -8.82 -2.19
C LYS A 66 -20.96 -9.26 -1.38
N ILE A 67 -19.76 -8.83 -1.77
CA ILE A 67 -18.54 -9.19 -1.04
C ILE A 67 -18.56 -8.58 0.36
N THR A 68 -18.94 -7.30 0.50
CA THR A 68 -19.07 -6.63 1.81
C THR A 68 -20.11 -7.33 2.70
N LYS A 69 -21.21 -7.84 2.13
CA LYS A 69 -22.21 -8.61 2.89
C LYS A 69 -21.65 -9.95 3.36
N CYS A 70 -20.88 -10.63 2.51
CA CYS A 70 -20.15 -11.87 2.86
C CYS A 70 -19.10 -11.62 3.96
N LEU A 71 -18.42 -10.47 3.91
CA LEU A 71 -17.41 -10.07 4.89
C LEU A 71 -18.00 -9.53 6.19
N SER A 72 -19.30 -9.24 6.23
CA SER A 72 -19.92 -8.62 7.39
C SER A 72 -19.78 -9.37 8.72
N PRO A 73 -19.89 -10.71 8.82
CA PRO A 73 -19.63 -11.41 10.08
C PRO A 73 -18.20 -11.16 10.58
N LEU A 74 -17.21 -11.18 9.68
CA LEU A 74 -15.81 -10.88 10.01
C LEU A 74 -15.66 -9.42 10.46
N MET A 75 -16.28 -8.48 9.74
CA MET A 75 -16.24 -7.07 10.09
C MET A 75 -16.86 -6.77 11.47
N LYS A 76 -17.98 -7.41 11.81
CA LYS A 76 -18.61 -7.26 13.15
C LYS A 76 -17.73 -7.81 14.27
N PHE A 77 -16.95 -8.84 13.97
CA PHE A 77 -16.02 -9.45 14.94
C PHE A 77 -14.77 -8.60 15.13
N LEU A 78 -14.16 -8.10 14.04
CA LEU A 78 -12.91 -7.34 14.08
C LEU A 78 -13.12 -5.86 14.44
N PHE A 79 -14.27 -5.27 14.07
CA PHE A 79 -14.61 -3.86 14.27
C PHE A 79 -15.96 -3.72 14.98
N PRO A 80 -16.07 -4.14 16.25
CA PRO A 80 -17.34 -4.10 16.99
C PRO A 80 -17.89 -2.67 17.14
N ASP A 81 -17.03 -1.66 17.17
CA ASP A 81 -17.42 -0.25 17.37
C ASP A 81 -17.88 0.46 16.09
N ILE A 82 -17.70 -0.16 14.91
CA ILE A 82 -18.02 0.46 13.61
C ILE A 82 -19.34 -0.10 13.07
N LYS A 83 -20.38 0.74 13.06
CA LYS A 83 -21.68 0.41 12.47
C LYS A 83 -21.64 0.36 10.94
N ARG A 84 -22.50 -0.46 10.32
CA ARG A 84 -22.59 -0.60 8.85
C ARG A 84 -22.94 0.69 8.11
N GLU A 85 -23.66 1.61 8.75
CA GLU A 85 -24.04 2.91 8.19
C GLU A 85 -22.86 3.90 8.16
N ASN A 86 -21.78 3.61 8.90
CA ASN A 86 -20.62 4.47 8.99
C ASN A 86 -19.83 4.44 7.67
N LYS A 87 -19.39 5.60 7.19
CA LYS A 87 -18.49 5.75 6.05
C LYS A 87 -17.21 4.91 6.22
N ALA A 88 -16.64 4.87 7.43
CA ALA A 88 -15.46 4.06 7.75
C ALA A 88 -15.68 2.57 7.45
N TYR A 89 -16.89 2.04 7.68
CA TYR A 89 -17.21 0.64 7.41
C TYR A 89 -17.03 0.28 5.93
N LYS A 90 -17.50 1.16 5.03
CA LYS A 90 -17.39 0.95 3.58
C LYS A 90 -15.94 1.03 3.12
N GLU A 91 -15.17 1.99 3.63
CA GLU A 91 -13.76 2.19 3.24
C GLU A 91 -12.86 1.05 3.74
N ILE A 92 -13.03 0.59 4.98
CA ILE A 92 -12.33 -0.57 5.53
C ILE A 92 -12.68 -1.83 4.75
N SER A 93 -13.98 -2.07 4.51
CA SER A 93 -14.42 -3.24 3.73
C SER A 93 -13.79 -3.23 2.34
N MET A 94 -13.73 -2.06 1.70
CA MET A 94 -13.16 -1.92 0.37
C MET A 94 -11.64 -2.18 0.34
N ASN A 95 -10.90 -1.73 1.36
CA ASN A 95 -9.48 -2.06 1.51
C ASN A 95 -9.25 -3.56 1.75
N ILE A 96 -10.03 -4.20 2.62
CA ILE A 96 -9.87 -5.65 2.89
C ILE A 96 -10.18 -6.44 1.63
N VAL A 97 -11.21 -6.07 0.87
CA VAL A 97 -11.52 -6.71 -0.42
C VAL A 97 -10.39 -6.51 -1.42
N ALA A 98 -9.82 -5.31 -1.51
CA ALA A 98 -8.67 -5.05 -2.38
C ALA A 98 -7.46 -5.94 -2.01
N ASN A 99 -7.15 -6.04 -0.72
CA ASN A 99 -6.08 -6.92 -0.23
C ASN A 99 -6.36 -8.39 -0.53
N LEU A 100 -7.58 -8.88 -0.27
CA LEU A 100 -7.96 -10.26 -0.56
C LEU A 100 -7.86 -10.59 -2.05
N LEU A 101 -8.24 -9.68 -2.94
CA LEU A 101 -8.25 -9.91 -4.40
C LEU A 101 -6.87 -9.80 -5.07
N GLY A 102 -5.80 -9.51 -4.34
CA GLY A 102 -4.49 -9.30 -4.98
C GLY A 102 -4.28 -7.88 -5.50
N LEU A 103 -5.16 -6.93 -5.16
CA LEU A 103 -5.14 -5.55 -5.65
C LEU A 103 -4.30 -4.64 -4.72
N GLY A 104 -3.13 -5.11 -4.27
CA GLY A 104 -2.35 -4.43 -3.22
C GLY A 104 -2.03 -2.96 -3.51
N ASN A 105 -1.76 -2.63 -4.78
CA ASN A 105 -1.49 -1.26 -5.21
C ASN A 105 -2.70 -0.32 -5.08
N ALA A 106 -3.92 -0.84 -5.15
CA ALA A 106 -5.15 -0.09 -4.90
C ALA A 106 -5.56 -0.12 -3.41
N ALA A 107 -5.11 -1.12 -2.65
CA ALA A 107 -5.45 -1.27 -1.24
C ALA A 107 -4.84 -0.16 -0.37
N THR A 108 -3.59 0.24 -0.62
CA THR A 108 -2.89 1.29 0.16
C THR A 108 -3.62 2.64 0.16
N PRO A 109 -4.00 3.25 -0.99
CA PRO A 109 -4.73 4.51 -0.98
C PRO A 109 -6.12 4.39 -0.32
N LEU A 110 -6.79 3.24 -0.46
CA LEU A 110 -8.04 2.96 0.25
C LEU A 110 -7.83 2.86 1.77
N GLY A 111 -6.72 2.25 2.19
CA GLY A 111 -6.36 2.13 3.60
C GLY A 111 -6.04 3.47 4.24
N LEU A 112 -5.29 4.34 3.55
CA LEU A 112 -5.04 5.71 4.01
C LEU A 112 -6.34 6.50 4.15
N LYS A 113 -7.28 6.33 3.21
CA LYS A 113 -8.59 6.96 3.28
C LYS A 113 -9.39 6.48 4.50
N ALA A 114 -9.43 5.17 4.72
CA ALA A 114 -10.10 4.56 5.87
C ALA A 114 -9.52 5.05 7.22
N ILE A 115 -8.19 5.07 7.36
CA ILE A 115 -7.53 5.61 8.56
C ILE A 115 -7.84 7.09 8.73
N LYS A 116 -7.87 7.89 7.66
CA LYS A 116 -8.23 9.30 7.75
C LYS A 116 -9.67 9.50 8.25
N THR A 117 -10.63 8.75 7.74
CA THR A 117 -12.03 8.81 8.20
C THR A 117 -12.17 8.31 9.64
N LEU A 118 -11.49 7.22 10.03
CA LEU A 118 -11.42 6.81 11.43
C LEU A 118 -10.83 7.92 12.31
N GLN A 119 -9.80 8.62 11.82
CA GLN A 119 -9.12 9.69 12.55
C GLN A 119 -10.01 10.93 12.71
N GLU A 120 -10.84 11.23 11.72
CA GLU A 120 -11.84 12.30 11.79
C GLU A 120 -12.91 11.99 12.86
N GLU A 121 -13.31 10.73 13.01
CA GLU A 121 -14.31 10.27 13.99
C GLU A 121 -13.74 10.01 15.40
N ASN A 122 -12.42 9.87 15.51
CA ASN A 122 -11.75 9.58 16.77
C ASN A 122 -11.88 10.74 17.77
N SER A 123 -12.23 10.43 19.01
CA SER A 123 -12.38 11.42 20.09
C SER A 123 -11.04 12.02 20.51
N ASN A 124 -9.98 11.21 20.56
CA ASN A 124 -8.63 11.68 20.85
C ASN A 124 -7.80 11.72 19.55
N LYS A 125 -7.36 12.90 19.10
CA LYS A 125 -6.57 13.02 17.87
C LYS A 125 -5.11 12.62 18.04
N GLU A 126 -4.61 12.51 19.27
CA GLU A 126 -3.22 12.16 19.55
C GLU A 126 -3.00 10.65 19.74
N GLU A 127 -4.08 9.88 19.93
CA GLU A 127 -4.02 8.44 20.16
C GLU A 127 -4.80 7.68 19.08
N LEU A 128 -4.30 6.50 18.71
CA LEU A 128 -5.01 5.59 17.80
C LEU A 128 -6.14 4.88 18.54
N SER A 129 -7.32 4.79 17.92
CA SER A 129 -8.41 3.95 18.45
C SER A 129 -8.16 2.47 18.19
N ASP A 130 -8.81 1.59 18.95
CA ASP A 130 -8.71 0.13 18.80
C ASP A 130 -9.02 -0.33 17.37
N SER A 131 -10.01 0.30 16.74
CA SER A 131 -10.36 0.06 15.33
C SER A 131 -9.23 0.44 14.37
N MET A 132 -8.51 1.53 14.61
CA MET A 132 -7.35 1.88 13.78
C MET A 132 -6.22 0.89 13.96
N ILE A 133 -5.93 0.50 15.20
CA ILE A 133 -4.88 -0.47 15.51
C ILE A 133 -5.19 -1.80 14.82
N MET A 134 -6.41 -2.31 14.96
CA MET A 134 -6.87 -3.52 14.29
C MET A 134 -6.72 -3.43 12.76
N PHE A 135 -7.11 -2.31 12.17
CA PHE A 135 -7.02 -2.12 10.73
C PHE A 135 -5.58 -2.11 10.21
N ILE A 136 -4.66 -1.49 10.96
CA ILE A 136 -3.22 -1.49 10.66
C ILE A 136 -2.66 -2.91 10.75
N VAL A 137 -3.03 -3.67 11.79
CA VAL A 137 -2.60 -5.07 11.94
C VAL A 137 -3.07 -5.92 10.76
N LEU A 138 -4.34 -5.79 10.35
CA LEU A 138 -4.88 -6.52 9.20
C LEU A 138 -4.16 -6.20 7.90
N ASN A 139 -3.87 -4.92 7.63
CA ASN A 139 -3.12 -4.52 6.44
C ASN A 139 -1.67 -5.03 6.49
N THR A 140 -1.07 -5.11 7.68
CA THR A 140 0.29 -5.63 7.87
C THR A 140 0.38 -7.12 7.57
N ILE A 141 -0.65 -7.91 7.93
CA ILE A 141 -0.69 -9.35 7.64
C ILE A 141 -0.89 -9.60 6.13
N SER A 142 -1.44 -8.63 5.39
CA SER A 142 -1.59 -8.66 3.92
C SER A 142 -2.20 -9.98 3.41
N ILE A 143 -3.31 -10.41 4.01
CA ILE A 143 -3.99 -11.66 3.64
C ILE A 143 -4.53 -11.55 2.21
N GLN A 144 -4.10 -12.46 1.35
CA GLN A 144 -4.37 -12.42 -0.09
C GLN A 144 -4.92 -13.77 -0.55
N LEU A 145 -6.14 -13.78 -1.11
CA LEU A 145 -6.78 -14.98 -1.64
C LEU A 145 -6.21 -15.35 -3.01
N ILE A 146 -5.95 -14.32 -3.84
CA ILE A 146 -5.33 -14.48 -5.15
C ILE A 146 -3.93 -13.87 -5.06
N PRO A 147 -2.86 -14.69 -4.89
CA PRO A 147 -1.51 -14.19 -4.71
C PRO A 147 -0.89 -13.80 -6.05
N THR A 148 -1.49 -12.82 -6.73
CA THR A 148 -1.11 -12.34 -8.07
C THR A 148 0.38 -11.97 -8.15
N THR A 149 0.91 -11.31 -7.12
CA THR A 149 2.34 -10.96 -7.04
C THR A 149 3.25 -12.20 -6.99
N VAL A 150 2.90 -13.22 -6.19
CA VAL A 150 3.67 -14.47 -6.11
C VAL A 150 3.59 -15.24 -7.44
N ILE A 151 2.41 -15.26 -8.06
CA ILE A 151 2.21 -15.87 -9.37
C ILE A 151 3.06 -15.16 -10.43
N ALA A 152 3.07 -13.83 -10.45
CA ALA A 152 3.85 -13.03 -11.38
C ALA A 152 5.36 -13.27 -11.21
N ILE A 153 5.86 -13.25 -9.97
CA ILE A 153 7.27 -13.53 -9.65
C ILE A 153 7.65 -14.97 -10.04
N ARG A 154 6.83 -15.97 -9.72
CA ARG A 154 7.08 -17.35 -10.14
C ARG A 154 7.07 -17.51 -11.66
N SER A 155 6.21 -16.76 -12.35
CA SER A 155 6.15 -16.75 -13.80
C SER A 155 7.44 -16.17 -14.39
N SER A 156 7.88 -14.99 -13.93
CA SER A 156 9.09 -14.33 -14.44
C SER A 156 10.34 -15.16 -14.24
N LEU A 157 10.50 -15.81 -13.07
CA LEU A 157 11.64 -16.68 -12.79
C LEU A 157 11.65 -17.95 -13.64
N ARG A 158 10.47 -18.44 -14.08
CA ARG A 158 10.38 -19.61 -14.95
C ARG A 158 10.77 -19.31 -16.41
N PHE A 159 10.67 -18.05 -16.83
CA PHE A 159 11.11 -17.60 -18.16
C PHE A 159 12.62 -17.29 -18.23
N GLU A 160 13.29 -17.05 -17.09
CA GLU A 160 14.75 -16.88 -17.04
C GLU A 160 15.53 -18.21 -17.12
N GLN A 161 14.90 -19.36 -16.83
CA GLN A 161 15.55 -20.69 -16.92
C GLN A 161 15.40 -21.38 -18.28
N SER A 162 14.77 -20.72 -19.26
CA SER A 162 14.47 -21.29 -20.58
C SER A 162 15.43 -20.86 -21.70
N PHE A 163 16.65 -20.42 -21.37
CA PHE A 163 17.75 -20.23 -22.33
C PHE A 163 19.05 -20.86 -21.83
#